data_AF-W6TCB2-F1
#
_entry.id   AF-W6TCB2-F1
#
_cell.length_a   1.000
_cell.length_b   1.000
_cell.length_c   1.000
_cell.angle_alpha   90.00
_cell.angle_beta   90.00
_cell.angle_gamma   90.00
#
_symmetry.space_group_name_H-M   'P 1'
#
loop_
_entity.id
_entity.type
_entity.pdbx_description
1 polymer ?
#
loop_
_entity_poly.entity_id
_entity_poly.type
_entity_poly.pdbx_seq_one_letter_code
_entity_poly.pdbx_strand_id
1 'polypeptide(L)'
;MIKIYRITDTIKAEQFDGSDNMIELYDMGFQLAPNGKGGAIIKTLEGDLLVHVGDWIATGIKGEHWPIADDVFKQTYAELPVVPQYVAECINYMKSSYRDIWDAINYPFRSDNINKYMEDNSETFARAWLDGYVVDGKHD
;
A
#
# COMPACT_ATOMS: atom_id res chain seq x y z
N MET A 1 1.22 -30.91 3.51
CA MET A 1 -0.06 -30.25 3.16
C MET A 1 0.26 -28.80 2.81
N ILE A 2 -0.15 -28.33 1.63
CA ILE A 2 0.09 -26.95 1.19
C ILE A 2 -1.14 -26.12 1.59
N LYS A 3 -0.93 -24.95 2.20
CA LYS A 3 -1.97 -23.97 2.54
C LYS A 3 -1.65 -22.65 1.81
N ILE A 4 -2.69 -21.95 1.36
CA ILE A 4 -2.58 -20.66 0.67
C ILE A 4 -3.04 -19.58 1.66
N TYR A 5 -2.28 -18.50 1.79
CA TYR A 5 -2.51 -17.40 2.71
C TYR A 5 -2.58 -16.07 1.95
N ARG A 6 -3.28 -15.08 2.52
CA ARG A 6 -3.19 -13.68 2.12
C ARG A 6 -2.50 -12.88 3.21
N ILE A 7 -1.83 -11.80 2.82
CA ILE A 7 -1.29 -10.81 3.76
C ILE A 7 -2.49 -10.12 4.44
N THR A 8 -2.39 -9.85 5.74
CA THR A 8 -3.46 -9.25 6.55
C THR A 8 -3.40 -7.74 6.63
N ASP A 9 -2.21 -7.17 6.39
CA ASP A 9 -1.91 -5.76 6.58
C ASP A 9 -1.36 -5.14 5.30
N THR A 10 -1.46 -3.82 5.20
CA THR A 10 -0.91 -3.05 4.09
C THR A 10 0.59 -2.83 4.28
N ILE A 11 1.29 -2.61 3.17
CA ILE A 11 2.70 -2.18 3.20
C ILE A 11 2.78 -0.72 2.77
N LYS A 12 3.81 -0.02 3.24
CA LYS A 12 4.25 1.24 2.63
C LYS A 12 5.40 0.93 1.67
N ALA A 13 5.43 1.62 0.54
CA ALA A 13 6.54 1.53 -0.38
C ALA A 13 6.77 2.87 -1.06
N GLU A 14 8.03 3.21 -1.30
CA GLU A 14 8.44 4.41 -2.01
C GLU A 14 9.36 4.02 -3.16
N GLN A 15 9.17 4.64 -4.33
CA GLN A 15 10.04 4.39 -5.47
C GLN A 15 11.38 5.11 -5.26
N PHE A 16 12.48 4.37 -5.35
CA PHE A 16 13.82 4.91 -5.19
C PHE A 16 14.19 5.79 -6.38
N ASP A 17 14.39 7.09 -6.13
CA ASP A 17 14.71 8.08 -7.15
C ASP A 17 16.23 8.34 -7.31
N GLY A 18 17.05 7.74 -6.44
CA GLY A 18 18.50 7.94 -6.42
C GLY A 18 18.96 9.25 -5.79
N SER A 19 18.06 10.00 -5.14
CA SER A 19 18.39 11.25 -4.46
C SER A 19 19.18 11.01 -3.17
N ASP A 20 20.03 11.98 -2.81
CA ASP A 20 20.75 11.99 -1.54
C ASP A 20 19.79 11.93 -0.33
N ASN A 21 18.59 12.52 -0.47
CA ASN A 21 17.55 12.47 0.57
C ASN A 21 17.08 11.04 0.85
N MET A 22 16.79 10.25 -0.19
CA MET A 22 16.40 8.84 0.00
C MET A 22 17.56 8.00 0.51
N ILE A 23 18.78 8.28 0.05
CA ILE A 23 20.00 7.61 0.53
C ILE A 23 20.17 7.83 2.04
N GLU A 24 19.99 9.05 2.52
CA GLU A 24 20.05 9.38 3.96
C GLU A 24 18.86 8.79 4.73
N LEU A 25 17.63 8.91 4.20
CA LEU A 25 16.40 8.44 4.85
C LEU A 25 16.45 6.93 5.15
N TYR A 26 17.00 6.15 4.23
CA TYR A 26 17.05 4.69 4.32
C TYR A 26 18.41 4.14 4.79
N ASP A 27 19.33 4.99 5.30
CA ASP A 27 20.70 4.64 5.72
C ASP A 27 21.44 3.78 4.67
N MET A 28 21.34 4.20 3.41
CA MET A 28 21.82 3.41 2.28
C MET A 28 23.34 3.52 2.14
N GLY A 29 23.97 2.39 1.83
CA GLY A 29 25.39 2.33 1.53
C GLY A 29 25.66 2.44 0.02
N PHE A 30 26.94 2.43 -0.33
CA PHE A 30 27.37 2.29 -1.72
C PHE A 30 28.41 1.18 -1.82
N GLN A 31 28.19 0.24 -2.73
CA GLN A 31 29.13 -0.85 -2.98
C GLN A 31 29.71 -0.74 -4.39
N LEU A 32 31.04 -0.72 -4.48
CA LEU A 32 31.78 -0.78 -5.73
C LEU A 32 32.05 -2.25 -6.10
N ALA A 33 31.61 -2.68 -7.28
CA ALA A 33 32.04 -3.92 -7.86
C ALA A 33 33.47 -3.80 -8.43
N PRO A 34 34.23 -4.90 -8.53
CA PRO A 34 35.62 -4.89 -9.04
C PRO A 34 35.80 -4.32 -10.45
N ASN A 35 34.72 -4.27 -11.23
CA ASN A 35 34.69 -3.70 -12.58
C ASN A 35 34.45 -2.17 -12.59
N GLY A 36 34.47 -1.52 -11.43
CA GLY A 36 34.27 -0.07 -11.28
C GLY A 36 32.81 0.38 -11.35
N LYS A 37 31.85 -0.54 -11.55
CA LYS A 37 30.43 -0.22 -11.42
C LYS A 37 30.05 -0.33 -9.94
N GLY A 38 29.47 0.72 -9.38
CA GLY A 38 28.89 0.66 -8.04
C GLY A 38 27.39 0.90 -8.07
N GLY A 39 26.73 0.48 -7.01
CA GLY A 39 25.30 0.67 -6.81
C GLY A 39 24.99 1.02 -5.36
N ALA A 40 23.86 1.69 -5.17
CA ALA A 40 23.30 1.87 -3.84
C ALA A 40 22.93 0.48 -3.27
N ILE A 41 23.16 0.32 -1.96
CA ILE A 41 22.78 -0.88 -1.23
C ILE A 41 21.91 -0.48 -0.04
N ILE A 42 20.90 -1.31 0.26
CA ILE A 42 20.07 -1.18 1.45
C ILE A 42 20.29 -2.39 2.36
N LYS A 43 20.42 -2.13 3.66
CA LYS A 43 20.56 -3.18 4.67
C LYS A 43 19.20 -3.83 4.92
N THR A 44 19.10 -5.13 4.68
CA THR A 44 17.88 -5.91 4.98
C THR A 44 18.14 -6.94 6.07
N LEU A 45 17.11 -7.66 6.51
CA LEU A 45 17.26 -8.74 7.51
C LEU A 45 18.07 -9.93 6.95
N GLU A 46 18.07 -10.10 5.63
CA GLU A 46 18.75 -11.16 4.90
C GLU A 46 20.17 -10.76 4.42
N GLY A 47 20.56 -9.51 4.67
CA GLY A 47 21.84 -8.93 4.25
C GLY A 47 21.69 -7.73 3.32
N ASP A 48 22.81 -7.25 2.80
CA ASP A 48 22.82 -6.06 1.93
C ASP A 48 22.30 -6.42 0.53
N LEU A 49 21.33 -5.66 0.03
CA LEU A 49 20.78 -5.83 -1.31
C LEU A 49 21.02 -4.58 -2.16
N LEU A 50 21.35 -4.80 -3.43
CA LEU A 50 21.44 -3.73 -4.43
C LEU A 50 20.06 -3.17 -4.75
N VAL A 51 20.00 -1.86 -4.96
CA VAL A 51 18.81 -1.13 -5.36
C VAL A 51 19.14 -0.20 -6.51
N HIS A 52 18.26 -0.16 -7.49
CA HIS A 52 18.39 0.67 -8.68
C HIS A 52 17.33 1.75 -8.68
N VAL A 53 17.65 2.89 -9.30
CA VAL A 53 16.65 3.95 -9.51
C VAL A 53 15.45 3.37 -10.26
N GLY A 54 14.26 3.56 -9.71
CA GLY A 54 13.00 2.99 -10.19
C GLY A 54 12.53 1.76 -9.41
N ASP A 55 13.40 1.09 -8.65
CA ASP A 55 12.98 0.02 -7.72
C ASP A 55 12.17 0.60 -6.56
N TRP A 56 11.34 -0.23 -5.93
CA TRP A 56 10.52 0.15 -4.79
C TRP A 56 11.17 -0.29 -3.49
N ILE A 57 11.27 0.60 -2.52
CA ILE A 57 11.69 0.29 -1.16
C ILE A 57 10.44 0.05 -0.32
N ALA A 58 10.14 -1.22 -0.04
CA ALA A 58 9.01 -1.59 0.82
C ALA A 58 9.41 -1.52 2.30
N THR A 59 8.46 -1.15 3.15
CA THR A 59 8.62 -1.08 4.60
C THR A 59 7.67 -2.06 5.29
N GLY A 60 8.24 -2.94 6.11
CA GLY A 60 7.53 -3.94 6.88
C GLY A 60 7.00 -3.44 8.22
N ILE A 61 6.32 -4.32 8.94
CA ILE A 61 5.57 -3.98 10.17
C ILE A 61 6.52 -3.57 11.31
N LYS A 62 7.78 -4.03 11.30
CA LYS A 62 8.79 -3.66 12.31
C LYS A 62 9.72 -2.55 11.82
N GLY A 63 9.41 -1.91 10.70
CA GLY A 63 10.25 -0.87 10.09
C GLY A 63 11.45 -1.41 9.31
N GLU A 64 11.49 -2.71 9.03
CA GLU A 64 12.47 -3.30 8.14
C GLU A 64 12.22 -2.88 6.68
N HIS A 65 13.28 -2.70 5.90
CA HIS A 65 13.20 -2.28 4.51
C HIS A 65 13.76 -3.33 3.56
N TRP A 66 13.18 -3.46 2.37
CA TRP A 66 13.74 -4.28 1.30
C TRP A 66 13.39 -3.70 -0.08
N PRO A 67 14.29 -3.84 -1.07
CA PRO A 67 14.03 -3.40 -2.42
C PRO A 67 13.20 -4.44 -3.19
N ILE A 68 12.33 -3.97 -4.09
CA ILE A 68 11.52 -4.76 -5.00
C ILE A 68 11.63 -4.12 -6.38
N ALA A 69 11.97 -4.91 -7.40
CA ALA A 69 12.02 -4.42 -8.77
C ALA A 69 10.64 -3.89 -9.23
N ASP A 70 10.61 -2.81 -10.02
CA ASP A 70 9.37 -2.14 -10.45
C ASP A 70 8.35 -3.06 -11.12
N ASP A 71 8.81 -3.95 -12.00
CA ASP A 71 7.97 -4.90 -12.71
C ASP A 71 7.36 -5.95 -11.78
N VAL A 72 8.12 -6.42 -10.79
CA VAL A 72 7.65 -7.32 -9.73
C VAL A 72 6.66 -6.59 -8.82
N PHE A 73 6.97 -5.36 -8.40
CA PHE A 73 6.13 -4.58 -7.51
C PHE A 73 4.74 -4.35 -8.11
N LYS A 74 4.68 -3.88 -9.36
CA LYS A 74 3.41 -3.65 -10.09
C LYS A 74 2.58 -4.90 -10.34
N GLN A 75 3.21 -6.08 -10.36
CA GLN A 75 2.50 -7.36 -10.49
C GLN A 75 2.00 -7.91 -9.15
N THR A 76 2.56 -7.46 -8.03
CA THR A 76 2.32 -8.04 -6.71
C THR A 76 1.52 -7.13 -5.79
N TYR A 77 1.56 -5.82 -5.99
CA TYR A 77 0.87 -4.83 -5.17
C TYR A 77 -0.07 -3.96 -5.99
N ALA A 78 -1.13 -3.51 -5.32
CA ALA A 78 -2.06 -2.51 -5.81
C ALA A 78 -2.20 -1.43 -4.74
N GLU A 79 -2.32 -0.17 -5.17
CA GLU A 79 -2.63 0.94 -4.28
C GLU A 79 -4.00 0.73 -3.61
N LEU A 80 -4.15 1.32 -2.43
CA LEU A 80 -5.45 1.37 -1.78
C LEU A 80 -6.42 2.22 -2.59
N PRO A 81 -7.72 1.85 -2.62
CA PRO A 81 -8.73 2.67 -3.26
C PRO A 81 -8.81 4.04 -2.60
N VAL A 82 -8.88 5.08 -3.43
CA VAL A 82 -9.18 6.45 -2.99
C VAL A 82 -10.70 6.60 -2.94
N VAL A 83 -11.23 7.00 -1.77
CA VAL A 83 -12.66 7.18 -1.56
C VAL A 83 -12.98 8.61 -1.12
N PRO A 84 -14.15 9.14 -1.47
CA PRO A 84 -14.62 10.41 -0.92
C PRO A 84 -14.80 10.36 0.60
N GLN A 85 -14.65 11.50 1.27
CA GLN A 85 -14.81 11.62 2.73
C GLN A 85 -16.16 11.07 3.23
N TYR A 86 -17.27 11.32 2.52
CA TYR A 86 -18.59 10.83 2.93
C TYR A 86 -18.70 9.30 2.85
N VAL A 87 -17.96 8.65 1.94
CA VAL A 87 -17.87 7.18 1.84
C VAL A 87 -17.03 6.62 2.98
N ALA A 88 -15.90 7.25 3.29
CA ALA A 88 -15.05 6.89 4.43
C ALA A 88 -15.82 6.94 5.75
N GLU A 89 -16.60 8.02 5.98
CA GLU A 89 -17.47 8.17 7.14
C GLU A 89 -18.54 7.06 7.21
N CYS A 90 -19.14 6.70 6.07
CA CYS A 90 -20.08 5.60 5.99
C CYS A 90 -19.42 4.27 6.40
N ILE A 91 -18.24 3.94 5.84
CA ILE A 91 -17.49 2.72 6.20
C ILE A 91 -17.20 2.69 7.70
N ASN A 92 -16.70 3.79 8.26
CA ASN A 92 -16.33 3.88 9.68
C ASN A 92 -17.56 3.76 10.61
N TYR A 93 -18.67 4.41 10.25
CA TYR A 93 -19.93 4.30 11.01
C TYR A 93 -20.46 2.87 11.02
N MET A 94 -20.46 2.20 9.87
CA MET A 94 -20.96 0.84 9.77
C MET A 94 -20.06 -0.15 10.56
N LYS A 95 -18.74 -0.06 10.39
CA LYS A 95 -17.80 -0.90 11.14
C LYS A 95 -17.86 -0.68 12.66
N SER A 96 -18.00 0.56 13.12
CA SER A 96 -18.13 0.86 14.57
C SER A 96 -19.46 0.37 15.16
N SER A 97 -20.47 0.16 14.32
CA SER A 97 -21.76 -0.44 14.70
C SER A 97 -21.75 -1.97 14.67
N TYR A 98 -20.58 -2.61 14.55
CA TYR A 98 -20.40 -4.06 14.39
C TYR A 98 -21.15 -4.66 13.18
N ARG A 99 -21.33 -3.86 12.13
CA ARG A 99 -21.99 -4.27 10.89
C ARG A 99 -20.95 -4.69 9.87
N ASP A 100 -21.27 -5.72 9.10
CA ASP A 100 -20.42 -6.20 8.01
C ASP A 100 -20.73 -5.48 6.69
N ILE A 101 -20.07 -5.91 5.61
CA ILE A 101 -20.28 -5.31 4.29
C ILE A 101 -21.69 -5.59 3.75
N TRP A 102 -22.30 -6.71 4.12
CA TRP A 102 -23.65 -7.05 3.70
C TRP A 102 -24.66 -6.08 4.29
N ASP A 103 -24.55 -5.81 5.60
CA ASP A 103 -25.31 -4.76 6.27
C ASP A 103 -25.07 -3.39 5.61
N ALA A 104 -23.82 -3.06 5.27
CA ALA A 104 -23.47 -1.79 4.64
C ALA A 104 -24.05 -1.62 3.25
N ILE A 105 -24.20 -2.70 2.48
CA ILE A 105 -24.83 -2.71 1.14
C ILE A 105 -26.36 -2.73 1.24
N ASN A 106 -26.95 -3.24 2.31
CA ASN A 106 -28.42 -3.35 2.47
C ASN A 106 -29.04 -2.37 3.48
N TYR A 107 -28.26 -1.50 4.09
CA TYR A 107 -28.73 -0.48 5.03
C TYR A 107 -29.81 0.45 4.40
N PRO A 108 -31.04 0.45 4.94
CA PRO A 108 -32.18 1.13 4.32
C PRO A 108 -32.17 2.65 4.47
N PHE A 109 -31.34 3.20 5.36
CA PHE A 109 -31.32 4.64 5.68
C PHE A 109 -30.04 5.34 5.18
N ARG A 110 -29.42 4.84 4.10
CA ARG A 110 -28.28 5.54 3.46
C ARG A 110 -28.76 6.75 2.66
N SER A 111 -27.87 7.73 2.51
CA SER A 111 -28.11 8.86 1.61
C SER A 111 -28.04 8.44 0.15
N ASP A 112 -28.76 9.16 -0.72
CA ASP A 112 -28.77 8.91 -2.17
C ASP A 112 -27.36 8.96 -2.78
N ASN A 113 -26.49 9.83 -2.25
CA ASN A 113 -25.10 9.94 -2.70
C ASN A 113 -24.31 8.66 -2.42
N ILE A 114 -24.51 8.02 -1.27
CA ILE A 114 -23.85 6.74 -0.95
C ILE A 114 -24.39 5.63 -1.85
N ASN A 115 -25.72 5.57 -2.06
CA ASN A 115 -26.32 4.57 -2.94
C ASN A 115 -25.75 4.68 -4.35
N LYS A 116 -25.75 5.89 -4.92
CA LYS A 116 -25.17 6.15 -6.23
C LYS A 116 -23.69 5.78 -6.30
N TYR A 117 -22.88 6.15 -5.29
CA TYR A 117 -21.47 5.79 -5.26
C TYR A 117 -21.29 4.26 -5.27
N MET A 118 -22.05 3.53 -4.46
CA MET A 118 -21.97 2.07 -4.42
C MET A 118 -22.43 1.41 -5.72
N GLU A 119 -23.44 1.96 -6.40
CA GLU A 119 -23.88 1.48 -7.71
C GLU A 119 -22.79 1.67 -8.77
N ASP A 120 -22.14 2.84 -8.79
CA ASP A 120 -21.12 3.18 -9.78
C ASP A 120 -19.72 2.61 -9.44
N ASN A 121 -19.44 2.32 -8.16
CA ASN A 121 -18.09 2.01 -7.63
C ASN A 121 -18.10 0.82 -6.65
N SER A 122 -18.93 -0.18 -6.88
CA SER A 122 -19.13 -1.30 -5.94
C SER A 122 -17.84 -2.05 -5.59
N GLU A 123 -16.97 -2.28 -6.58
CA GLU A 123 -15.68 -2.95 -6.35
C GLU A 123 -14.73 -2.09 -5.52
N THR A 124 -14.61 -0.80 -5.84
CA THR A 124 -13.84 0.18 -5.06
C THR A 124 -14.32 0.23 -3.62
N PHE A 125 -15.64 0.26 -3.39
CA PHE A 125 -16.21 0.22 -2.05
C PHE A 125 -15.86 -1.09 -1.31
N ALA A 126 -15.95 -2.24 -1.99
CA ALA A 126 -15.61 -3.53 -1.39
C ALA A 126 -14.12 -3.64 -1.04
N ARG A 127 -13.22 -3.14 -1.91
CA ARG A 127 -11.79 -3.05 -1.64
C ARG A 127 -11.52 -2.10 -0.48
N ALA A 128 -12.17 -0.93 -0.45
CA ALA A 128 -12.04 0.03 0.64
C ALA A 128 -12.47 -0.57 1.98
N TRP A 129 -13.53 -1.38 1.95
CA TRP A 129 -14.02 -2.09 3.12
C TRP A 129 -13.04 -3.17 3.61
N LEU A 130 -12.47 -3.96 2.71
CA LEU A 130 -11.67 -5.14 3.06
C LEU A 130 -10.19 -4.82 3.28
N ASP A 131 -9.61 -4.01 2.42
CA ASP A 131 -8.16 -3.76 2.35
C ASP A 131 -7.77 -2.41 2.97
N GLY A 132 -8.75 -1.52 3.20
CA GLY A 132 -8.52 -0.15 3.63
C GLY A 132 -8.60 0.85 2.47
N TYR A 133 -8.48 2.14 2.76
CA TYR A 133 -8.65 3.21 1.77
C TYR A 133 -7.83 4.46 2.09
N VAL A 134 -7.65 5.31 1.08
CA VAL A 134 -7.17 6.69 1.21
C VAL A 134 -8.35 7.64 0.98
N VAL A 135 -8.36 8.79 1.66
CA VAL A 135 -9.42 9.79 1.45
C VAL A 135 -8.98 10.83 0.43
N ASP A 136 -9.83 11.11 -0.55
CA ASP A 136 -9.59 12.16 -1.56
C ASP A 136 -9.29 13.53 -0.89
N GLY A 137 -8.22 14.19 -1.32
CA GLY A 137 -7.76 15.46 -0.77
C GLY A 137 -6.95 15.39 0.53
N LYS A 138 -6.70 14.20 1.09
CA LYS A 138 -5.65 13.95 2.08
C LYS A 138 -4.55 13.11 1.43
N HIS A 139 -3.62 13.79 0.76
CA HIS A 139 -2.33 13.19 0.46
C HIS A 139 -1.43 13.44 1.68
N ASP A 140 -0.90 12.35 2.25
CA ASP A 140 0.14 12.41 3.27
C ASP A 140 1.42 13.06 2.72
#